data_AF-A0A7V4Y168-F1
#
_entry.id   AF-A0A7V4Y168-F1
#
_cell.length_a   1.000
_cell.length_b   1.000
_cell.length_c   1.000
_cell.angle_alpha   90.00
_cell.angle_beta   90.00
_cell.angle_gamma   90.00
#
_symmetry.space_group_name_H-M   'P 1'
#
loop_
_entity.id
_entity.type
_entity.pdbx_description
1 polymer ?
#
loop_
_entity_poly.entity_id
_entity_poly.type
_entity_poly.pdbx_seq_one_letter_code
_entity_poly.pdbx_strand_id
1 'polypeptide(L)'
;PHKGVNPDEVVAVGAAIQAGVLAGDVKDLLLLDVTPLSLGIETLGGVFTKLIERNTTIPTRKSEIFTTAADNQTSVEIHVLQGERAMAKDNRTLGKFHLVGIPPAPRGVPQIEVTFDIDANGIVNVSAKDLATNKEQKITITASSGLSKEEIERMQREAEAHAEEDRRNREKIEARNRLDGLIYNTEKILRENRDKISDSEAASLDSALSRAKKVLESSSSDTADLNSAFDELTHASHRLAEVMYQKTASQQGSQAEKGSTSGGGARAGSGKKEEEVIDAEYVDMDKNE
;
A
#
# COMPACT_ATOMS: atom_id res chain seq x y z
N PRO A 1 6.52 44.26 7.87
CA PRO A 1 7.10 44.16 9.23
C PRO A 1 6.28 44.95 10.26
N HIS A 2 5.66 44.25 11.22
CA HIS A 2 4.94 44.87 12.33
C HIS A 2 5.95 45.44 13.33
N LYS A 3 5.87 46.74 13.64
CA LYS A 3 6.87 47.45 14.47
C LYS A 3 6.56 47.44 15.97
N GLY A 4 5.43 46.88 16.40
CA GLY A 4 4.98 46.88 17.79
C GLY A 4 5.43 45.69 18.64
N VAL A 5 6.41 44.90 18.19
CA VAL A 5 6.85 43.67 18.87
C VAL A 5 8.35 43.75 19.08
N ASN A 6 8.81 43.51 20.31
CA ASN A 6 10.23 43.43 20.63
C ASN A 6 10.80 42.09 20.15
N PRO A 7 11.72 42.07 19.16
CA PRO A 7 12.24 40.82 18.60
C PRO A 7 13.04 40.00 19.62
N ASP A 8 13.62 40.64 20.64
CA ASP A 8 14.49 39.98 21.61
C ASP A 8 13.69 39.34 22.76
N GLU A 9 12.49 39.83 23.05
CA GLU A 9 11.68 39.41 24.20
C GLU A 9 10.44 38.59 23.83
N VAL A 10 9.96 38.70 22.58
CA VAL A 10 8.66 38.12 22.17
C VAL A 10 8.58 36.61 22.40
N VAL A 11 9.68 35.88 22.20
CA VAL A 11 9.72 34.42 22.43
C VAL A 11 9.60 34.09 23.91
N ALA A 12 10.30 34.83 24.78
CA ALA A 12 10.25 34.62 26.23
C ALA A 12 8.86 34.95 26.80
N VAL A 13 8.24 36.03 26.33
CA VAL A 13 6.87 36.40 26.70
C VAL A 13 5.87 35.33 26.25
N GLY A 14 5.99 34.85 25.01
CA GLY A 14 5.16 33.75 24.50
C GLY A 14 5.29 32.47 25.32
N ALA A 15 6.52 32.08 25.70
CA ALA A 15 6.77 30.93 26.55
C ALA A 15 6.15 31.09 27.95
N ALA A 16 6.20 32.29 28.54
CA ALA A 16 5.56 32.57 29.82
C ALA A 16 4.03 32.47 29.76
N ILE A 17 3.42 32.95 28.67
CA ILE A 17 1.96 32.80 28.44
C ILE A 17 1.61 31.31 28.33
N GLN A 18 2.38 30.53 27.56
CA GLN A 18 2.18 29.09 27.42
C GLN A 18 2.30 28.36 28.77
N ALA A 19 3.25 28.75 29.62
CA ALA A 19 3.36 28.24 30.98
C ALA A 19 2.12 28.57 31.84
N GLY A 20 1.58 29.78 31.71
CA GLY A 20 0.33 30.19 32.36
C GLY A 20 -0.90 29.40 31.88
N VAL A 21 -0.96 29.03 30.60
CA VAL A 21 -2.01 28.14 30.06
C VAL A 21 -1.89 26.74 30.65
N LEU A 22 -0.68 26.16 30.68
CA LEU A 22 -0.44 24.84 31.27
C LEU A 22 -0.73 24.80 32.78
N ALA A 23 -0.49 25.91 33.49
CA ALA A 23 -0.84 26.07 34.91
C ALA A 23 -2.34 26.31 35.17
N GLY A 24 -3.12 26.65 34.14
CA GLY A 24 -4.54 26.98 34.24
C GLY A 24 -4.84 28.43 34.63
N ASP A 25 -3.82 29.29 34.73
CA ASP A 25 -3.93 30.72 35.06
C ASP A 25 -4.46 31.54 33.88
N VAL A 26 -4.17 31.11 32.65
CA VAL A 26 -4.66 31.72 31.41
C VAL A 26 -5.77 30.86 30.82
N LYS A 27 -6.98 31.42 30.73
CA LYS A 27 -8.15 30.78 30.14
C LYS A 27 -8.41 31.32 28.72
N ASP A 28 -9.14 30.55 27.93
CA ASP A 28 -9.58 30.91 26.56
C ASP A 28 -8.45 31.10 25.53
N LEU A 29 -7.30 30.45 25.74
CA LEU A 29 -6.21 30.40 24.76
C LEU A 29 -5.94 28.94 24.35
N LEU A 30 -6.22 28.61 23.09
CA LEU A 30 -5.93 27.30 22.48
C LEU A 30 -4.77 27.47 21.50
N LEU A 31 -3.66 26.78 21.75
CA LEU A 31 -2.54 26.70 20.82
C LEU A 31 -2.68 25.42 19.98
N LEU A 32 -2.65 25.59 18.66
CA LEU A 32 -2.59 24.50 17.70
C LEU A 32 -1.30 24.63 16.92
N ASP A 33 -0.35 23.74 17.19
CA ASP A 33 0.92 23.67 16.47
C ASP A 33 0.84 22.65 15.33
N VAL A 34 1.82 22.65 14.43
CA VAL A 34 1.84 21.80 13.23
C VAL A 34 3.22 21.17 12.99
N THR A 35 3.26 20.00 12.35
CA THR A 35 4.53 19.43 11.87
C THR A 35 5.06 20.19 10.65
N PRO A 36 6.33 20.63 10.59
CA PRO A 36 6.84 21.48 9.50
C PRO A 36 7.10 20.72 8.18
N LEU A 37 7.29 19.41 8.24
CA LEU A 37 7.60 18.54 7.11
C LEU A 37 6.82 17.23 7.23
N SER A 38 6.59 16.59 6.09
CA SER A 38 5.92 15.29 6.04
C SER A 38 6.79 14.21 6.66
N LEU A 39 6.15 13.27 7.33
CA LEU A 39 6.76 12.11 7.97
C LEU A 39 6.24 10.85 7.30
N GLY A 40 7.14 9.89 7.11
CA GLY A 40 6.82 8.67 6.41
C GLY A 40 7.92 7.62 6.50
N ILE A 41 7.77 6.58 5.69
CA ILE A 41 8.72 5.47 5.63
C ILE A 41 9.21 5.21 4.21
N GLU A 42 10.38 4.58 4.11
CA GLU A 42 10.85 3.98 2.86
C GLU A 42 10.07 2.68 2.59
N THR A 43 9.51 2.57 1.39
CA THR A 43 8.87 1.35 0.88
C THR A 43 9.66 0.75 -0.28
N LEU A 44 9.22 -0.41 -0.78
CA LEU A 44 9.89 -1.15 -1.84
C LEU A 44 10.22 -0.26 -3.06
N GLY A 45 11.48 -0.30 -3.48
CA GLY A 45 12.00 0.52 -4.58
C GLY A 45 12.51 1.90 -4.14
N GLY A 46 12.61 2.17 -2.84
CA GLY A 46 13.19 3.40 -2.31
C GLY A 46 12.23 4.59 -2.40
N VAL A 47 10.92 4.33 -2.43
CA VAL A 47 9.88 5.36 -2.48
C VAL A 47 9.57 5.84 -1.06
N PHE A 48 9.47 7.15 -0.88
CA PHE A 48 9.00 7.75 0.34
C PHE A 48 7.46 7.73 0.36
N THR A 49 6.90 6.93 1.26
CA THR A 49 5.46 6.87 1.50
C THR A 49 5.16 7.73 2.71
N LYS A 50 4.43 8.82 2.49
CA LYS A 50 4.02 9.76 3.53
C LYS A 50 2.87 9.18 4.34
N LEU A 51 2.99 9.24 5.66
CA LEU A 51 1.91 8.88 6.59
C LEU A 51 1.27 10.13 7.20
N ILE A 52 2.08 11.13 7.52
CA ILE A 52 1.62 12.42 8.05
C ILE A 52 2.17 13.51 7.14
N GLU A 53 1.29 14.30 6.53
CA GLU A 53 1.66 15.40 5.65
C GLU A 53 2.21 16.60 6.44
N ARG A 54 3.03 17.42 5.80
CA ARG A 54 3.45 18.71 6.37
C ARG A 54 2.26 19.58 6.73
N ASN A 55 2.46 20.44 7.70
CA ASN A 55 1.46 21.35 8.27
C ASN A 55 0.25 20.64 8.89
N THR A 56 0.34 19.33 9.18
CA THR A 56 -0.67 18.62 9.96
C THR A 56 -0.62 19.09 11.41
N THR A 57 -1.77 19.43 11.98
CA THR A 57 -1.91 19.83 13.38
C THR A 57 -1.48 18.72 14.33
N ILE A 58 -0.73 19.07 15.38
CA ILE A 58 -0.27 18.16 16.43
C ILE A 58 -1.00 18.47 17.76
N PRO A 59 -1.25 17.47 18.62
CA PRO A 59 -0.88 16.06 18.48
C PRO A 59 -1.70 15.30 17.42
N THR A 60 -1.09 14.32 16.77
CA THR A 60 -1.75 13.50 15.73
C THR A 60 -1.19 12.09 15.66
N ARG A 61 -2.04 11.13 15.28
CA ARG A 61 -1.69 9.72 15.16
C ARG A 61 -2.20 9.16 13.83
N LYS A 62 -1.32 8.48 13.09
CA LYS A 62 -1.67 7.77 11.86
C LYS A 62 -1.10 6.37 11.86
N SER A 63 -1.90 5.39 11.43
CA SER A 63 -1.49 4.00 11.24
C SER A 63 -1.77 3.57 9.82
N GLU A 64 -0.86 2.78 9.23
CA GLU A 64 -1.02 2.18 7.92
C GLU A 64 -0.44 0.76 7.92
N ILE A 65 -1.07 -0.14 7.15
CA ILE A 65 -0.67 -1.55 7.08
C ILE A 65 0.21 -1.75 5.86
N PHE A 66 1.41 -2.27 6.11
CA PHE A 66 2.38 -2.69 5.11
C PHE A 66 2.51 -4.22 5.10
N THR A 67 3.19 -4.74 4.09
CA THR A 67 3.47 -6.17 3.96
C THR A 67 4.93 -6.41 3.59
N THR A 68 5.40 -7.65 3.78
CA THR A 68 6.72 -8.09 3.32
C THR A 68 6.85 -8.03 1.80
N ALA A 69 8.06 -7.69 1.34
CA ALA A 69 8.40 -7.62 -0.08
C ALA A 69 8.95 -8.94 -0.64
N ALA A 70 9.38 -9.86 0.23
CA ALA A 70 9.97 -11.14 -0.15
C ALA A 70 9.34 -12.33 0.59
N ASP A 71 9.38 -13.50 -0.04
CA ASP A 71 8.94 -14.75 0.56
C ASP A 71 9.81 -15.14 1.74
N ASN A 72 9.19 -15.69 2.78
CA ASN A 72 9.86 -16.14 4.01
C ASN A 72 10.69 -15.03 4.70
N GLN A 73 10.32 -13.77 4.47
CA GLN A 73 10.96 -12.63 5.11
C GLN A 73 10.64 -12.61 6.60
N THR A 74 11.64 -12.90 7.45
CA THR A 74 11.49 -12.98 8.91
C THR A 74 11.78 -11.67 9.65
N SER A 75 12.20 -10.64 8.91
CA SER A 75 12.51 -9.30 9.44
C SER A 75 12.19 -8.22 8.42
N VAL A 76 11.68 -7.08 8.88
CA VAL A 76 11.42 -5.89 8.05
C VAL A 76 12.18 -4.69 8.64
N GLU A 77 12.95 -3.99 7.81
CA GLU A 77 13.55 -2.70 8.18
C GLU A 77 12.48 -1.61 8.00
N ILE A 78 12.25 -0.85 9.06
CA ILE A 78 11.44 0.37 9.04
C ILE A 78 12.40 1.55 9.06
N HIS A 79 12.55 2.18 7.89
CA HIS A 79 13.34 3.39 7.74
C HIS A 79 12.40 4.59 7.80
N VAL A 80 12.53 5.40 8.85
CA VAL A 80 11.71 6.57 9.12
C VAL A 80 12.39 7.81 8.53
N LEU A 81 11.65 8.58 7.74
CA LEU A 81 12.16 9.79 7.08
C LEU A 81 11.25 10.99 7.29
N GLN A 82 11.86 12.17 7.10
CA GLN A 82 11.20 13.46 7.09
C GLN A 82 11.58 14.24 5.82
N GLY A 83 10.59 14.75 5.10
CA GLY A 83 10.81 15.57 3.90
C GLY A 83 9.64 15.53 2.93
N GLU A 84 9.85 16.07 1.73
CA GLU A 84 8.79 16.30 0.73
C GLU A 84 9.05 15.63 -0.62
N ARG A 85 10.24 15.08 -0.83
CA ARG A 85 10.63 14.46 -2.10
C ARG A 85 10.04 13.06 -2.23
N ALA A 86 9.79 12.59 -3.45
CA ALA A 86 9.12 11.29 -3.64
C ALA A 86 10.04 10.09 -3.33
N MET A 87 11.36 10.30 -3.37
CA MET A 87 12.36 9.26 -3.20
C MET A 87 12.96 9.31 -1.79
N ALA A 88 13.10 8.17 -1.13
CA ALA A 88 13.57 8.07 0.25
C ALA A 88 15.00 8.63 0.42
N LYS A 89 15.90 8.31 -0.52
CA LYS A 89 17.31 8.78 -0.50
C LYS A 89 17.46 10.31 -0.47
N ASP A 90 16.43 11.02 -0.92
CA ASP A 90 16.42 12.46 -1.10
C ASP A 90 15.72 13.19 0.06
N ASN A 91 15.28 12.45 1.07
CA ASN A 91 14.70 12.95 2.30
C ASN A 91 15.64 12.72 3.49
N ARG A 92 15.36 13.37 4.62
CA ARG A 92 16.17 13.24 5.82
C ARG A 92 15.79 11.97 6.59
N THR A 93 16.76 11.09 6.82
CA THR A 93 16.61 9.96 7.75
C THR A 93 16.46 10.46 9.18
N LEU A 94 15.40 10.02 9.86
CA LEU A 94 15.22 10.22 11.30
C LEU A 94 15.72 9.02 12.11
N GLY A 95 15.52 7.81 11.59
CA GLY A 95 15.97 6.60 12.26
C GLY A 95 15.64 5.34 11.46
N LYS A 96 16.26 4.23 11.85
CA LYS A 96 16.01 2.91 11.29
C LYS A 96 15.88 1.92 12.43
N PHE A 97 14.90 1.03 12.33
CA PHE A 97 14.76 -0.09 13.27
C PHE A 97 14.20 -1.30 12.54
N HIS A 98 14.41 -2.49 13.12
CA HIS A 98 14.02 -3.75 12.50
C HIS A 98 12.94 -4.41 13.32
N LEU A 99 11.81 -4.76 12.70
CA LEU A 99 10.83 -5.67 13.26
C LEU A 99 11.27 -7.10 12.96
N VAL A 100 11.84 -7.79 13.95
CA VAL A 100 12.35 -9.16 13.83
C VAL A 100 11.35 -10.19 14.33
N GLY A 101 11.45 -11.40 13.78
CA GLY A 101 10.69 -12.56 14.26
C GLY A 101 9.30 -12.67 13.64
N ILE A 102 9.13 -12.15 12.44
CA ILE A 102 7.96 -12.39 11.58
C ILE A 102 8.01 -13.87 11.16
N PRO A 103 6.91 -14.64 11.29
CA PRO A 103 6.86 -16.02 10.83
C PRO A 103 7.12 -16.11 9.33
N PRO A 104 7.88 -17.12 8.84
CA PRO A 104 8.05 -17.34 7.41
C PRO A 104 6.69 -17.52 6.72
N ALA A 105 6.37 -16.62 5.81
CA ALA A 105 5.15 -16.64 5.02
C ALA A 105 5.43 -16.15 3.59
N PRO A 106 4.57 -16.47 2.61
CA PRO A 106 4.64 -15.85 1.29
C PRO A 106 4.60 -14.32 1.39
N ARG A 107 5.27 -13.63 0.47
CA ARG A 107 5.16 -12.17 0.37
C ARG A 107 3.70 -11.74 0.25
N GLY A 108 3.36 -10.56 0.75
CA GLY A 108 1.98 -10.06 0.72
C GLY A 108 1.08 -10.58 1.86
N VAL A 109 1.50 -11.61 2.61
CA VAL A 109 0.68 -12.22 3.68
C VAL A 109 0.90 -11.57 5.05
N PRO A 110 2.14 -11.34 5.53
CA PRO A 110 2.35 -10.65 6.80
C PRO A 110 1.79 -9.24 6.78
N GLN A 111 1.00 -8.90 7.80
CA GLN A 111 0.43 -7.56 7.95
C GLN A 111 1.18 -6.82 9.06
N ILE A 112 1.92 -5.79 8.68
CA ILE A 112 2.74 -4.98 9.57
C ILE A 112 2.09 -3.60 9.68
N GLU A 113 1.45 -3.33 10.81
CA GLU A 113 0.91 -2.01 11.12
C GLU A 113 2.05 -1.10 11.56
N VAL A 114 2.30 -0.04 10.80
CA VAL A 114 3.22 1.03 11.18
C VAL A 114 2.40 2.21 11.66
N THR A 115 2.65 2.65 12.89
CA THR A 115 1.98 3.79 13.52
C THR A 115 2.97 4.90 13.82
N PHE A 116 2.62 6.10 13.37
CA PHE A 116 3.26 7.35 13.72
C PHE A 116 2.37 8.09 14.72
N ASP A 117 2.96 8.52 15.82
CA ASP A 117 2.31 9.29 16.87
C ASP A 117 3.19 10.50 17.20
N ILE A 118 2.64 11.70 16.99
CA ILE A 118 3.31 12.97 17.26
C ILE A 118 2.62 13.60 18.46
N ASP A 119 3.37 13.84 19.53
CA ASP A 119 2.84 14.47 20.73
C ASP A 119 2.77 16.00 20.61
N ALA A 120 2.25 16.65 21.66
CA ALA A 120 2.14 18.11 21.71
C ALA A 120 3.51 18.84 21.78
N ASN A 121 4.60 18.12 22.03
CA ASN A 121 5.97 18.65 22.03
C ASN A 121 6.68 18.42 20.68
N GLY A 122 6.02 17.77 19.72
CA GLY A 122 6.62 17.37 18.44
C GLY A 122 7.52 16.14 18.52
N ILE A 123 7.52 15.39 19.63
CA ILE A 123 8.23 14.11 19.73
C ILE A 123 7.50 13.07 18.89
N VAL A 124 8.22 12.44 17.98
CA VAL A 124 7.67 11.44 17.06
C VAL A 124 7.95 10.05 17.60
N ASN A 125 6.90 9.31 17.92
CA ASN A 125 6.96 7.90 18.26
C ASN A 125 6.54 7.09 17.04
N VAL A 126 7.44 6.23 16.55
CA VAL A 126 7.14 5.31 15.45
C VAL A 126 7.17 3.90 15.98
N SER A 127 6.06 3.17 15.81
CA SER A 127 5.93 1.77 16.19
C SER A 127 5.58 0.95 14.94
N ALA A 128 6.10 -0.27 14.88
CA ALA A 128 5.73 -1.26 13.88
C ALA A 128 5.34 -2.55 14.59
N LYS A 129 4.16 -3.05 14.27
CA LYS A 129 3.55 -4.22 14.90
C LYS A 129 3.13 -5.23 13.84
N ASP A 130 3.58 -6.47 13.98
CA ASP A 130 3.03 -7.59 13.21
C ASP A 130 1.67 -7.98 13.82
N LEU A 131 0.60 -7.87 13.03
CA LEU A 131 -0.76 -8.15 13.48
C LEU A 131 -1.00 -9.65 13.77
N ALA A 132 -0.21 -10.55 13.17
CA ALA A 132 -0.33 -11.98 13.41
C ALA A 132 0.29 -12.40 14.76
N THR A 133 1.50 -11.91 15.05
CA THR A 133 2.24 -12.30 16.27
C THR A 133 2.10 -11.31 17.43
N ASN A 134 1.54 -10.12 17.19
CA ASN A 134 1.54 -8.98 18.10
C ASN A 134 2.95 -8.52 18.54
N LYS A 135 4.01 -8.98 17.87
CA LYS A 135 5.36 -8.47 18.12
C LYS A 135 5.43 -7.03 17.65
N GLU A 136 5.95 -6.18 18.51
CA GLU A 136 6.10 -4.76 18.25
C GLU A 136 7.56 -4.36 18.42
N GLN A 137 8.03 -3.44 17.58
CA GLN A 137 9.25 -2.68 17.79
C GLN A 137 8.93 -1.21 17.59
N LYS A 138 9.56 -0.34 18.38
CA LYS A 138 9.33 1.09 18.29
C LYS A 138 10.60 1.89 18.52
N ILE A 139 10.61 3.09 17.96
CA ILE A 139 11.63 4.10 18.15
C ILE A 139 10.95 5.40 18.57
N THR A 140 11.54 6.07 19.56
CA THR A 140 11.17 7.44 19.91
C THR A 140 12.20 8.36 19.31
N ILE A 141 11.76 9.22 18.40
CA ILE A 141 12.54 10.27 17.79
C ILE A 141 12.16 11.55 18.52
N THR A 142 12.92 11.86 19.57
CA THR A 142 12.87 13.20 20.15
C THR A 142 13.24 14.19 19.08
N ALA A 143 12.45 15.25 18.91
CA ALA A 143 12.67 16.30 17.93
C ALA A 143 14.03 16.98 18.14
N SER A 144 15.10 16.33 17.70
CA SER A 144 16.38 16.96 17.43
C SER A 144 16.32 17.56 16.03
N SER A 145 15.24 18.27 15.71
CA SER A 145 15.18 19.08 14.50
C SER A 145 15.94 20.36 14.78
N GLY A 146 17.27 20.26 14.82
CA GLY A 146 18.16 21.37 14.54
C GLY A 146 18.10 21.78 13.07
N LEU A 147 16.90 21.75 12.46
CA LEU A 147 16.65 22.32 11.15
C LEU A 147 16.36 23.79 11.35
N SER A 148 17.17 24.64 10.73
CA SER A 148 16.85 26.05 10.69
C SER A 148 15.67 26.29 9.74
N LYS A 149 14.99 27.43 9.87
CA LYS A 149 13.89 27.79 8.94
C LYS A 149 14.38 27.82 7.50
N GLU A 150 15.62 28.28 7.29
CA GLU A 150 16.27 28.32 5.99
C GLU A 150 16.46 26.92 5.40
N GLU A 151 16.75 25.91 6.21
CA GLU A 151 16.88 24.52 5.75
C GLU A 151 15.52 23.92 5.38
N ILE A 152 14.47 24.20 6.15
CA ILE A 152 13.10 23.77 5.84
C ILE A 152 12.67 24.39 4.50
N GLU A 153 12.86 25.71 4.33
CA GLU A 153 12.53 26.41 3.08
C GLU A 153 13.37 25.93 1.90
N ARG A 154 14.64 25.56 2.13
CA ARG A 154 15.48 24.95 1.09
C ARG A 154 14.91 23.59 0.66
N MET A 155 14.60 22.71 1.60
CA MET A 155 14.05 21.38 1.31
C MET A 155 12.71 21.46 0.56
N GLN A 156 11.86 22.42 0.93
CA GLN A 156 10.58 22.65 0.23
C GLN A 156 10.80 23.11 -1.22
N ARG A 157 11.70 24.09 -1.43
CA ARG A 157 12.03 24.57 -2.78
C ARG A 157 12.68 23.51 -3.65
N GLU A 158 13.57 22.70 -3.08
CA GLU A 158 14.19 21.57 -3.78
C GLU A 158 13.12 20.55 -4.20
N ALA A 159 12.18 20.22 -3.32
CA ALA A 159 11.08 19.31 -3.66
C ALA A 159 10.21 19.84 -4.80
N GLU A 160 9.91 21.14 -4.83
CA GLU A 160 9.16 21.77 -5.92
C GLU A 160 9.95 21.76 -7.24
N ALA A 161 11.25 22.07 -7.19
CA ALA A 161 12.11 22.08 -8.36
C ALA A 161 12.29 20.68 -8.98
N HIS A 162 12.30 19.63 -8.16
CA HIS A 162 12.46 18.24 -8.59
C HIS A 162 11.15 17.47 -8.74
N ALA A 163 9.99 18.11 -8.58
CA ALA A 163 8.69 17.43 -8.55
C ALA A 163 8.41 16.58 -9.81
N GLU A 164 8.75 17.09 -11.00
CA GLU A 164 8.56 16.37 -12.26
C GLU A 164 9.50 15.16 -12.42
N GLU A 165 10.75 15.30 -11.98
CA GLU A 165 11.73 14.21 -11.99
C GLU A 165 11.32 13.12 -10.99
N ASP A 166 10.96 13.53 -9.78
CA ASP A 166 10.48 12.68 -8.69
C ASP A 166 9.20 11.92 -9.10
N ARG A 167 8.26 12.60 -9.78
CA ARG A 167 7.06 11.96 -10.33
C ARG A 167 7.41 10.85 -11.31
N ARG A 168 8.28 11.11 -12.29
CA ARG A 168 8.69 10.10 -13.29
C ARG A 168 9.39 8.90 -12.64
N ASN A 169 10.26 9.16 -11.67
CA ASN A 169 10.96 8.11 -10.94
C ASN A 169 9.98 7.25 -10.12
N ARG A 170 9.03 7.89 -9.43
CA ARG A 170 7.97 7.21 -8.68
C ARG A 170 7.10 6.35 -9.61
N GLU A 171 6.61 6.91 -10.71
CA GLU A 171 5.81 6.19 -11.71
C GLU A 171 6.55 4.97 -12.27
N LYS A 172 7.86 5.10 -12.54
CA LYS A 172 8.70 3.99 -12.99
C LYS A 172 8.78 2.89 -11.92
N ILE A 173 8.98 3.24 -10.66
CA ILE A 173 9.05 2.26 -9.57
C ILE A 173 7.69 1.60 -9.32
N GLU A 174 6.60 2.37 -9.34
CA GLU A 174 5.24 1.83 -9.23
C GLU A 174 4.92 0.87 -10.38
N ALA A 175 5.34 1.18 -11.61
CA ALA A 175 5.23 0.26 -12.74
C ALA A 175 6.07 -1.02 -12.55
N ARG A 176 7.30 -0.91 -12.02
CA ARG A 176 8.12 -2.08 -11.66
C ARG A 176 7.45 -2.96 -10.60
N ASN A 177 6.95 -2.35 -9.52
CA ASN A 177 6.29 -3.06 -8.43
C ASN A 177 4.99 -3.75 -8.90
N ARG A 178 4.22 -3.11 -9.79
CA ARG A 178 3.04 -3.73 -10.41
C ARG A 178 3.41 -4.94 -11.28
N LEU A 179 4.44 -4.81 -12.11
CA LEU A 179 4.93 -5.90 -12.97
C LEU A 179 5.47 -7.06 -12.14
N ASP A 180 6.29 -6.78 -11.14
CA ASP A 180 6.82 -7.80 -10.21
C ASP A 180 5.69 -8.50 -9.45
N GLY A 181 4.69 -7.75 -8.98
CA GLY A 181 3.46 -8.27 -8.39
C GLY A 181 2.76 -9.28 -9.29
N LEU A 182 2.55 -8.90 -10.55
CA LEU A 182 1.89 -9.73 -11.55
C LEU A 182 2.69 -10.99 -11.89
N ILE A 183 4.00 -10.86 -12.13
CA ILE A 183 4.90 -11.99 -12.40
C ILE A 183 4.75 -13.05 -11.33
N TYR A 184 4.88 -12.68 -10.06
CA TYR A 184 4.78 -13.64 -8.96
C TYR A 184 3.41 -14.30 -8.85
N ASN A 185 2.33 -13.53 -8.98
CA ASN A 185 0.98 -14.08 -8.90
C ASN A 185 0.73 -15.08 -10.03
N THR A 186 1.16 -14.72 -11.25
CA THR A 186 1.04 -15.60 -12.41
C THR A 186 1.91 -16.85 -12.28
N GLU A 187 3.15 -16.73 -11.78
CA GLU A 187 4.01 -17.89 -11.49
C GLU A 187 3.41 -18.83 -10.45
N LYS A 188 2.83 -18.27 -9.40
CA LYS A 188 2.14 -19.04 -8.36
C LYS A 188 0.96 -19.82 -8.96
N ILE A 189 0.09 -19.14 -9.71
CA ILE A 189 -1.06 -19.76 -10.38
C ILE A 189 -0.61 -20.88 -11.32
N LEU A 190 0.43 -20.62 -12.13
CA LEU A 190 0.98 -21.60 -13.06
C LEU A 190 1.52 -22.84 -12.34
N ARG A 191 2.25 -22.65 -11.24
CA ARG A 191 2.80 -23.74 -10.43
C ARG A 191 1.70 -24.58 -9.78
N GLU A 192 0.67 -23.93 -9.22
CA GLU A 192 -0.44 -24.61 -8.52
C GLU A 192 -1.41 -25.34 -9.46
N ASN A 193 -1.49 -24.92 -10.73
CA ASN A 193 -2.44 -25.46 -11.69
C ASN A 193 -1.77 -26.13 -12.90
N ARG A 194 -0.47 -26.43 -12.84
CA ARG A 194 0.29 -26.94 -13.99
C ARG A 194 -0.33 -28.19 -14.61
N ASP A 195 -0.88 -29.07 -13.77
CA ASP A 195 -1.51 -30.34 -14.18
C ASP A 195 -2.84 -30.14 -14.93
N LYS A 196 -3.45 -28.96 -14.82
CA LYS A 196 -4.75 -28.62 -15.44
C LYS A 196 -4.59 -27.84 -16.75
N ILE A 197 -3.36 -27.44 -17.08
CA ILE A 197 -3.03 -26.57 -18.23
C ILE A 197 -2.37 -27.41 -19.32
N SER A 198 -2.67 -27.13 -20.58
CA SER A 198 -1.98 -27.80 -21.69
C SER A 198 -0.53 -27.33 -21.82
N ASP A 199 0.36 -28.17 -22.35
CA ASP A 199 1.77 -27.79 -22.52
C ASP A 199 1.97 -26.59 -23.44
N SER A 200 1.08 -26.43 -24.43
CA SER A 200 1.07 -25.27 -25.33
C SER A 200 0.77 -23.96 -24.59
N GLU A 201 -0.22 -23.97 -23.70
CA GLU A 201 -0.61 -22.80 -22.90
C GLU A 201 0.44 -22.46 -21.85
N ALA A 202 0.98 -23.49 -21.18
CA ALA A 202 2.07 -23.31 -20.22
C ALA A 202 3.31 -22.70 -20.89
N ALA A 203 3.71 -23.19 -22.06
CA ALA A 203 4.85 -22.65 -22.81
C ALA A 203 4.62 -21.20 -23.25
N SER A 204 3.39 -20.85 -23.66
CA SER A 204 3.04 -19.46 -24.01
C SER A 204 3.16 -18.53 -22.81
N LEU A 205 2.71 -18.96 -21.63
CA LEU A 205 2.79 -18.19 -20.39
C LEU A 205 4.23 -18.06 -19.88
N ASP A 206 5.00 -19.15 -19.91
CA ASP A 206 6.42 -19.15 -19.54
C ASP A 206 7.24 -18.18 -20.41
N SER A 207 6.91 -18.08 -21.70
CA SER A 207 7.52 -17.11 -22.61
C SER A 207 7.16 -15.67 -22.22
N ALA A 208 5.90 -15.39 -21.90
CA ALA A 208 5.46 -14.06 -21.42
C ALA A 208 6.11 -13.70 -20.09
N LEU A 209 6.15 -14.62 -19.12
CA LEU A 209 6.84 -14.48 -17.84
C LEU A 209 8.33 -14.20 -18.02
N SER A 210 8.99 -14.95 -18.90
CA SER A 210 10.42 -14.75 -19.19
C SER A 210 10.71 -13.37 -19.78
N ARG A 211 9.82 -12.86 -20.66
CA ARG A 211 9.93 -11.49 -21.19
C ARG A 211 9.71 -10.44 -20.10
N ALA A 212 8.66 -10.59 -19.31
CA ALA A 212 8.35 -9.69 -18.20
C ALA A 212 9.50 -9.60 -17.19
N LYS A 213 10.10 -10.74 -16.82
CA LYS A 213 11.29 -10.80 -15.95
C LYS A 213 12.49 -10.07 -16.54
N LYS A 214 12.79 -10.27 -17.83
CA LYS A 214 13.89 -9.57 -18.51
C LYS A 214 13.72 -8.05 -18.48
N VAL A 215 12.49 -7.57 -18.70
CA VAL A 215 12.18 -6.12 -18.60
C VAL A 215 12.32 -5.63 -17.15
N LEU A 216 11.89 -6.43 -16.18
CA LEU A 216 12.02 -6.10 -14.76
C LEU A 216 13.48 -6.08 -14.26
N GLU A 217 14.34 -6.96 -14.78
CA GLU A 217 15.77 -7.02 -14.43
C GLU A 217 16.58 -5.90 -15.13
N SER A 218 16.09 -5.41 -16.27
CA SER A 218 16.75 -4.37 -17.05
C SER A 218 16.67 -3.00 -16.38
N SER A 219 17.80 -2.47 -15.91
CA SER A 219 17.89 -1.13 -15.33
C SER A 219 17.55 -0.01 -16.32
N SER A 220 17.68 -0.26 -17.63
CA SER A 220 17.38 0.70 -18.69
C SER A 220 15.92 0.71 -19.14
N SER A 221 15.08 -0.20 -18.64
CA SER A 221 13.67 -0.23 -19.03
C SER A 221 12.92 0.96 -18.46
N ASP A 222 12.19 1.65 -19.34
CA ASP A 222 11.41 2.82 -18.99
C ASP A 222 9.97 2.44 -18.62
N THR A 223 9.20 3.41 -18.12
CA THR A 223 7.81 3.20 -17.68
C THR A 223 6.95 2.59 -18.79
N ALA A 224 7.19 2.96 -20.05
CA ALA A 224 6.49 2.40 -21.21
C ALA A 224 6.81 0.91 -21.42
N ASP A 225 8.07 0.49 -21.28
CA ASP A 225 8.46 -0.92 -21.43
C ASP A 225 7.82 -1.77 -20.33
N LEU A 226 7.82 -1.27 -19.09
CA LEU A 226 7.23 -1.94 -17.93
C LEU A 226 5.72 -2.11 -18.09
N ASN A 227 5.01 -1.06 -18.53
CA ASN A 227 3.58 -1.13 -18.77
C ASN A 227 3.25 -2.07 -19.94
N SER A 228 4.03 -2.04 -21.03
CA SER A 228 3.85 -2.97 -22.16
C SER A 228 4.02 -4.42 -21.72
N ALA A 229 5.08 -4.72 -20.97
CA ALA A 229 5.30 -6.06 -20.42
C ALA A 229 4.19 -6.50 -19.44
N PHE A 230 3.66 -5.55 -18.66
CA PHE A 230 2.52 -5.77 -17.77
C PHE A 230 1.27 -6.14 -18.57
N ASP A 231 0.95 -5.39 -19.62
CA ASP A 231 -0.22 -5.63 -20.48
C ASP A 231 -0.10 -6.99 -21.21
N GLU A 232 1.08 -7.30 -21.75
CA GLU A 232 1.35 -8.59 -22.39
C GLU A 232 1.14 -9.77 -21.43
N LEU A 233 1.69 -9.68 -20.20
CA LEU A 233 1.54 -10.72 -19.20
C LEU A 233 0.11 -10.83 -18.70
N THR A 234 -0.60 -9.71 -18.59
CA THR A 234 -2.03 -9.65 -18.23
C THR A 234 -2.88 -10.36 -19.28
N HIS A 235 -2.68 -10.07 -20.56
CA HIS A 235 -3.36 -10.75 -21.66
C HIS A 235 -3.09 -12.26 -21.68
N ALA A 236 -1.83 -12.67 -21.48
CA ALA A 236 -1.48 -14.09 -21.40
C ALA A 236 -2.16 -14.79 -20.20
N SER A 237 -2.20 -14.11 -19.05
CA SER A 237 -2.84 -14.62 -17.82
C SER A 237 -4.38 -14.73 -17.97
N HIS A 238 -5.04 -13.77 -18.63
CA HIS A 238 -6.47 -13.85 -18.90
C HIS A 238 -6.84 -14.99 -19.83
N ARG A 239 -6.08 -15.20 -20.90
CA ARG A 239 -6.29 -16.32 -21.82
C ARG A 239 -6.20 -17.66 -21.09
N LEU A 240 -5.28 -17.79 -20.14
CA LEU A 240 -5.17 -18.98 -19.30
C LEU A 240 -6.43 -19.17 -18.43
N ALA A 241 -6.89 -18.09 -17.79
CA ALA A 241 -8.08 -18.12 -16.94
C ALA A 241 -9.32 -18.55 -17.75
N GLU A 242 -9.52 -18.01 -18.96
CA GLU A 242 -10.61 -18.38 -19.86
C GLU A 242 -10.60 -19.89 -20.16
N VAL A 243 -9.44 -20.46 -20.49
CA VAL A 243 -9.31 -21.90 -20.75
C VAL A 243 -9.63 -22.72 -19.50
N MET A 244 -9.13 -22.31 -18.33
CA MET A 244 -9.43 -23.02 -17.08
C MET A 244 -10.92 -22.98 -16.74
N TYR A 245 -11.58 -21.83 -16.91
CA TYR A 245 -13.02 -21.70 -16.69
C TYR A 245 -13.82 -22.55 -17.68
N GLN A 246 -13.46 -22.56 -18.97
CA GLN A 246 -14.10 -23.42 -19.96
C GLN A 246 -13.92 -24.90 -19.63
N LYS A 247 -12.72 -25.34 -19.25
CA LYS A 247 -12.45 -26.74 -18.85
C LYS A 247 -13.23 -27.14 -17.59
N THR A 248 -13.36 -26.24 -16.62
CA THR A 248 -14.11 -26.51 -15.38
C THR A 248 -15.62 -26.56 -15.62
N ALA A 249 -16.17 -25.67 -16.46
CA ALA A 249 -17.57 -25.69 -16.88
C ALA A 249 -17.92 -26.96 -17.69
N SER A 250 -16.99 -27.42 -18.54
CA SER A 250 -17.12 -28.67 -19.30
C SER A 250 -17.13 -29.91 -18.40
N GLN A 251 -16.39 -29.88 -17.29
CA GLN A 251 -16.33 -30.97 -16.30
C GLN A 251 -17.61 -31.06 -15.46
N GLN A 252 -18.28 -29.93 -15.17
CA GLN A 252 -19.52 -29.91 -14.41
C GLN A 252 -20.77 -30.24 -15.26
N GLY A 253 -20.72 -30.04 -16.58
CA GLY A 253 -21.75 -30.50 -17.52
C GLY A 253 -21.71 -32.01 -17.83
N SER A 254 -20.60 -32.69 -17.49
CA SER A 254 -20.40 -34.12 -17.82
C SER A 254 -20.85 -35.09 -16.72
N GLN A 255 -21.41 -34.59 -15.60
CA GLN A 255 -21.90 -35.41 -14.49
C GLN A 255 -23.44 -35.48 -14.40
N ALA A 256 -24.16 -35.04 -15.44
CA ALA A 256 -25.60 -35.23 -15.60
C ALA A 256 -25.99 -36.30 -16.65
N GLU A 257 -25.02 -36.90 -17.36
CA GLU A 257 -25.30 -37.79 -18.51
C GLU A 257 -24.80 -39.24 -18.36
N LYS A 258 -24.63 -39.73 -17.13
CA LYS A 258 -24.37 -41.17 -16.86
C LYS A 258 -25.29 -41.73 -15.79
N GLY A 259 -26.59 -41.66 -16.04
CA GLY A 259 -27.60 -42.21 -15.13
C GLY A 259 -28.97 -42.45 -15.76
N SER A 260 -29.07 -42.99 -16.98
CA SER A 260 -30.29 -43.71 -17.39
C SER A 260 -30.08 -44.54 -18.66
N THR A 261 -29.91 -45.84 -18.50
CA THR A 261 -30.20 -46.82 -19.57
C THR A 261 -30.59 -48.15 -18.93
N SER A 262 -31.88 -48.32 -18.63
CA SER A 262 -32.66 -49.56 -18.84
C SER A 262 -34.01 -49.49 -18.11
N GLY A 263 -35.09 -49.79 -18.84
CA GLY A 263 -36.40 -50.09 -18.26
C GLY A 263 -37.56 -49.32 -18.90
N GLY A 264 -38.04 -49.80 -20.06
CA GLY A 264 -39.25 -49.28 -20.69
C GLY A 264 -40.53 -49.61 -19.93
N GLY A 265 -41.54 -48.73 -20.05
CA GLY A 265 -42.89 -48.97 -19.57
C GLY A 265 -43.77 -47.72 -19.71
N ALA A 266 -44.62 -47.70 -20.72
CA ALA A 266 -45.51 -46.60 -21.07
C ALA A 266 -46.55 -46.24 -19.98
N ARG A 267 -46.83 -44.93 -19.81
CA ARG A 267 -48.20 -44.37 -19.79
C ARG A 267 -48.19 -42.84 -19.73
N ALA A 268 -49.18 -42.27 -20.42
CA ALA A 268 -49.43 -40.86 -20.67
C ALA A 268 -49.82 -40.05 -19.42
N GLY A 269 -49.55 -38.74 -19.46
CA GLY A 269 -50.06 -37.77 -18.48
C GLY A 269 -49.53 -36.36 -18.73
N SER A 270 -50.43 -35.48 -19.17
CA SER A 270 -50.29 -34.05 -19.44
C SER A 270 -49.67 -33.19 -18.33
N GLY A 271 -49.01 -32.08 -18.70
CA GLY A 271 -48.84 -30.94 -17.79
C GLY A 271 -47.76 -29.93 -18.20
N LYS A 272 -48.16 -28.91 -18.98
CA LYS A 272 -47.43 -27.63 -19.14
C LYS A 272 -47.10 -27.01 -17.77
N LYS A 273 -45.90 -26.44 -17.62
CA LYS A 273 -45.68 -25.13 -16.95
C LYS A 273 -44.27 -24.60 -17.23
N GLU A 274 -44.25 -23.44 -17.86
CA GLU A 274 -43.13 -22.53 -18.07
C GLU A 274 -42.83 -21.77 -16.77
N GLU A 275 -41.53 -21.45 -16.60
CA GLU A 275 -40.91 -20.30 -15.91
C GLU A 275 -41.46 -19.75 -14.59
N GLU A 276 -40.57 -19.64 -13.60
CA GLU A 276 -40.58 -18.49 -12.70
C GLU A 276 -39.13 -18.10 -12.35
N VAL A 277 -38.67 -17.03 -13.00
CA VAL A 277 -37.40 -16.33 -12.73
C VAL A 277 -37.67 -15.41 -11.54
N ILE A 278 -36.91 -15.57 -10.45
CA ILE A 278 -37.08 -14.80 -9.23
C ILE A 278 -36.21 -13.56 -9.32
N ASP A 279 -36.82 -12.43 -9.71
CA ASP A 279 -36.22 -11.10 -9.54
C ASP A 279 -36.39 -10.66 -8.09
N ALA A 280 -35.27 -10.44 -7.40
CA ALA A 280 -35.25 -9.90 -6.04
C ALA A 280 -35.30 -8.36 -6.10
N GLU A 281 -36.43 -7.77 -5.74
CA GLU A 281 -36.56 -6.34 -5.43
C GLU A 281 -35.75 -6.01 -4.15
N TYR A 282 -34.83 -5.06 -4.26
CA TYR A 282 -34.18 -4.43 -3.11
C TYR A 282 -34.96 -3.17 -2.72
N VAL A 283 -35.45 -3.13 -1.49
CA VAL A 283 -36.21 -2.03 -0.89
C VAL A 283 -35.23 -1.06 -0.21
N ASP A 284 -35.15 0.17 -0.70
CA ASP A 284 -34.41 1.26 -0.05
C ASP A 284 -35.11 1.66 1.25
N MET A 285 -34.44 1.46 2.39
CA MET A 285 -34.88 2.00 3.68
C MET A 285 -34.25 3.37 3.95
N ASP A 286 -35.14 4.35 3.98
CA ASP A 286 -35.18 5.52 4.86
C ASP A 286 -34.14 6.64 4.69
N LYS A 287 -34.57 7.67 3.94
CA LYS A 287 -34.48 9.07 4.39
C LYS A 287 -35.85 9.49 4.95
N ASN A 288 -35.89 9.94 6.20
CA ASN A 288 -36.49 11.21 6.65
C ASN A 288 -36.79 11.17 8.17
N GLU A 289 -36.01 11.91 8.95
CA GLU A 289 -36.44 13.13 9.66
C GLU A 289 -35.21 13.95 10.09
#